data_AF-A0A147BW22-F1
#
_entry.id   AF-A0A147BW22-F1
#
_cell.length_a   1.000
_cell.length_b   1.000
_cell.length_c   1.000
_cell.angle_alpha   90.00
_cell.angle_beta   90.00
_cell.angle_gamma   90.00
#
_symmetry.space_group_name_H-M   'P 1'
#
loop_
_entity.id
_entity.type
_entity.pdbx_description
1 polymer ?
#
loop_
_entity_poly.entity_id
_entity_poly.type
_entity_poly.pdbx_seq_one_letter_code
_entity_poly.pdbx_strand_id
1 'polypeptide(L)'
;MPLRLQCGACPLLLSCIGFCLATTATAVRPVQEGTLVDASEMLGAVHGMMFDFQYKKADDFFLTKSHPTCLAIQFLYSEEGVNSLGELWVHYKIVTGNRHVEKIPLKFKDATESRLGNTLIFDFPKPPKTGVTSKEVEFQVRQHNSCYSLKATTNGNCFIIVLLTNSDDSRGNDCVPQGELVECEYENYEFFKNFNCLEYEEVSNSAPSEVKEATAQCTPNNAPDRDPKNVKEATAPSPPDDTPLDETNLLLQRYQDFPKGLLFGSLVLVYSSMADDPFRLCKITYRPNEEPQPDGKLYILTTGTTQKEGIVQAFNPHHVDGHNCRYKARAEIYRDGKFYWTKVIYTDRKRCTILRTPGYNNLCELFTGGHYTRGGLNSYCFFIYTMYCKEPATTFTKLGDCWPPARQPNP
;
A
#
# COMPACT_ATOMS: atom_id res chain seq x y z
N MET A 1 -30.08 10.51 80.36
CA MET A 1 -30.61 9.12 80.37
C MET A 1 -31.97 9.15 81.06
N PRO A 2 -32.97 8.33 80.68
CA PRO A 2 -33.10 7.38 79.55
C PRO A 2 -34.12 7.96 78.53
N LEU A 3 -34.54 7.41 77.38
CA LEU A 3 -34.96 6.07 76.98
C LEU A 3 -34.80 5.97 75.45
N ARG A 4 -34.35 4.82 74.93
CA ARG A 4 -34.50 4.42 73.52
C ARG A 4 -35.81 3.64 73.35
N LEU A 5 -36.35 3.64 72.12
CA LEU A 5 -37.27 2.68 71.43
C LEU A 5 -38.33 3.52 70.67
N GLN A 6 -38.72 3.28 69.43
CA GLN A 6 -38.39 2.31 68.37
C GLN A 6 -39.21 2.74 67.13
N CYS A 7 -38.74 2.37 65.93
CA CYS A 7 -39.50 2.12 64.68
C CYS A 7 -40.71 2.97 64.27
N GLY A 8 -40.70 3.44 63.02
CA GLY A 8 -41.94 3.65 62.27
C GLY A 8 -41.82 4.49 61.00
N ALA A 9 -41.70 3.82 59.86
CA ALA A 9 -42.24 4.18 58.55
C ALA A 9 -42.19 5.66 58.08
N CYS A 10 -41.41 5.89 57.03
CA CYS A 10 -41.77 6.85 55.97
C CYS A 10 -43.01 6.30 55.22
N PRO A 11 -43.89 7.13 54.60
CA PRO A 11 -43.45 7.98 53.50
C PRO A 11 -44.22 9.31 53.32
N LEU A 12 -43.78 10.06 52.31
CA LEU A 12 -44.50 11.15 51.62
C LEU A 12 -44.60 12.48 52.37
N LEU A 13 -43.80 13.48 52.00
CA LEU A 13 -44.07 14.37 50.87
C LEU A 13 -43.15 15.62 50.92
N LEU A 14 -42.91 16.16 49.73
CA LEU A 14 -42.47 17.53 49.44
C LEU A 14 -40.97 17.80 49.61
N SER A 15 -40.22 17.76 48.51
CA SER A 15 -40.08 18.92 47.60
C SER A 15 -39.37 20.08 48.30
N CYS A 16 -38.05 19.97 48.43
CA CYS A 16 -37.17 21.13 48.35
C CYS A 16 -35.88 20.66 47.67
N ILE A 17 -35.80 21.02 46.39
CA ILE A 17 -34.66 20.87 45.49
C ILE A 17 -33.49 21.64 46.10
N GLY A 18 -32.55 20.91 46.70
CA GLY A 18 -31.20 21.38 46.94
C GLY A 18 -30.38 21.11 45.69
N PHE A 19 -30.09 22.17 44.94
CA PHE A 19 -29.18 22.18 43.79
C PHE A 19 -27.78 21.72 44.21
N CYS A 20 -27.54 20.40 44.24
CA CYS A 20 -26.20 19.87 44.14
C CYS A 20 -25.77 20.00 42.68
N LEU A 21 -25.06 21.09 42.37
CA LEU A 21 -24.19 21.15 41.20
C LEU A 21 -23.13 20.05 41.37
N ALA A 22 -23.48 18.84 40.93
CA ALA A 22 -22.51 17.84 40.55
C ALA A 22 -21.80 18.41 39.32
N THR A 23 -20.69 19.12 39.53
CA THR A 23 -19.67 19.20 38.50
C THR A 23 -19.25 17.75 38.27
N THR A 24 -19.82 17.13 37.26
CA THR A 24 -19.22 15.97 36.62
C THR A 24 -17.86 16.46 36.16
N ALA A 25 -16.84 16.21 37.00
CA ALA A 25 -15.48 16.12 36.52
C ALA A 25 -15.54 15.05 35.44
N THR A 26 -15.66 15.50 34.20
CA THR A 26 -15.32 14.68 33.06
C THR A 26 -13.88 14.30 33.34
N ALA A 27 -13.69 13.06 33.78
CA ALA A 27 -12.38 12.46 33.81
C ALA A 27 -11.91 12.53 32.36
N VAL A 28 -11.13 13.57 32.05
CA VAL A 28 -10.27 13.59 30.89
C VAL A 28 -9.44 12.34 31.09
N ARG A 29 -9.79 11.28 30.36
CA ARG A 29 -8.89 10.13 30.27
C ARG A 29 -7.57 10.74 29.81
N PRO A 30 -6.49 10.64 30.60
CA PRO A 30 -5.20 11.02 30.06
C PRO A 30 -5.04 10.18 28.80
N VAL A 31 -4.91 10.86 27.65
CA VAL A 31 -4.55 10.23 26.38
C VAL A 31 -3.33 9.36 26.71
N GLN A 32 -3.52 8.04 26.63
CA GLN A 32 -2.50 7.10 27.06
C GLN A 32 -1.28 7.30 26.18
N GLU A 33 -0.09 7.21 26.78
CA GLU A 33 1.15 7.16 26.03
C GLU A 33 1.02 6.03 25.00
N GLY A 34 1.17 6.34 23.70
CA GLY A 34 0.93 5.37 22.63
C GLY A 34 1.71 4.08 22.85
N THR A 35 1.09 2.94 22.59
CA THR A 35 1.73 1.63 22.80
C THR A 35 2.87 1.47 21.81
N LEU A 36 4.06 1.11 22.30
CA LEU A 36 5.17 0.75 21.42
C LEU A 36 4.80 -0.51 20.64
N VAL A 37 4.90 -0.44 19.32
CA VAL A 37 4.60 -1.55 18.40
C VAL A 37 5.81 -1.90 17.56
N ASP A 38 5.84 -3.10 17.02
CA ASP A 38 6.92 -3.51 16.11
C ASP A 38 6.84 -2.69 14.81
N ALA A 39 7.99 -2.27 14.28
CA ALA A 39 8.04 -1.53 13.02
C ALA A 39 7.50 -2.37 11.85
N SER A 40 7.60 -3.71 11.90
CA SER A 40 7.02 -4.59 10.88
C SER A 40 5.49 -4.54 10.88
N GLU A 41 4.87 -4.35 12.05
CA GLU A 41 3.42 -4.22 12.19
C GLU A 41 2.93 -2.92 11.53
N MET A 42 3.56 -1.79 11.87
CA MET A 42 3.24 -0.51 11.24
C MET A 42 3.51 -0.56 9.73
N LEU A 43 4.70 -0.99 9.31
CA LEU A 43 5.07 -1.03 7.91
C LEU A 43 4.15 -1.96 7.11
N GLY A 44 3.74 -3.11 7.66
CA GLY A 44 2.75 -3.99 7.04
C GLY A 44 1.39 -3.32 6.87
N ALA A 45 0.95 -2.53 7.87
CA ALA A 45 -0.31 -1.81 7.81
C ALA A 45 -0.30 -0.63 6.81
N VAL A 46 0.82 0.07 6.67
CA VAL A 46 0.92 1.28 5.80
C VAL A 46 1.60 1.03 4.46
N HIS A 47 2.07 -0.20 4.20
CA HIS A 47 2.81 -0.55 2.99
C HIS A 47 2.02 -0.21 1.73
N GLY A 48 2.66 0.54 0.82
CA GLY A 48 2.06 0.90 -0.46
C GLY A 48 0.91 1.91 -0.34
N MET A 49 0.50 2.29 0.87
CA MET A 49 -0.43 3.40 1.09
C MET A 49 0.29 4.72 0.87
N MET A 50 -0.48 5.70 0.40
CA MET A 50 -0.01 7.06 0.24
C MET A 50 -0.67 7.92 1.30
N PHE A 51 0.06 8.88 1.85
CA PHE A 51 -0.44 9.80 2.86
C PHE A 51 -0.15 11.24 2.45
N ASP A 52 -1.19 12.07 2.44
CA ASP A 52 -1.12 13.49 2.13
C ASP A 52 -0.81 14.29 3.39
N PHE A 53 0.13 15.21 3.28
CA PHE A 53 0.42 16.18 4.33
C PHE A 53 -0.81 17.04 4.63
N GLN A 54 -1.15 17.15 5.91
CA GLN A 54 -2.30 17.96 6.38
C GLN A 54 -1.85 19.21 7.14
N TYR A 55 -0.96 19.01 8.11
CA TYR A 55 -0.64 20.04 9.08
C TYR A 55 0.75 19.86 9.66
N LYS A 56 1.38 20.98 10.00
CA LYS A 56 2.61 21.03 10.78
C LYS A 56 2.54 22.13 11.81
N LYS A 57 3.25 21.93 12.92
CA LYS A 57 3.45 22.97 13.94
C LYS A 57 4.67 23.86 13.69
N ALA A 58 5.68 23.34 13.02
CA ALA A 58 6.94 24.05 12.77
C ALA A 58 6.93 24.76 11.40
N ASP A 59 7.69 25.86 11.26
CA ASP A 59 7.81 26.61 10.01
C ASP A 59 8.49 25.81 8.89
N ASP A 60 9.36 24.85 9.25
CA ASP A 60 10.11 24.00 8.34
C ASP A 60 9.57 22.57 8.30
N PHE A 61 9.65 21.94 7.13
CA PHE A 61 9.31 20.53 6.96
C PHE A 61 10.47 19.63 7.40
N PHE A 62 10.15 18.49 7.98
CA PHE A 62 11.12 17.49 8.44
C PHE A 62 11.61 16.62 7.28
N LEU A 63 10.70 16.19 6.40
CA LEU A 63 11.01 15.27 5.30
C LEU A 63 11.52 15.95 4.02
N THR A 64 11.49 17.29 3.96
CA THR A 64 11.99 18.06 2.81
C THR A 64 12.54 19.40 3.26
N LYS A 65 13.63 19.85 2.63
CA LYS A 65 14.22 21.18 2.86
C LYS A 65 13.53 22.29 2.06
N SER A 66 12.71 21.92 1.09
CA SER A 66 11.98 22.88 0.28
C SER A 66 10.67 23.27 0.97
N HIS A 67 10.06 24.37 0.56
CA HIS A 67 8.67 24.69 0.91
C HIS A 67 7.74 24.14 -0.17
N PRO A 68 7.19 22.93 0.02
CA PRO A 68 6.31 22.34 -0.95
C PRO A 68 4.97 23.07 -1.07
N THR A 69 4.45 23.17 -2.29
CA THR A 69 3.04 23.49 -2.56
C THR A 69 2.14 22.28 -2.37
N CYS A 70 2.71 21.07 -2.41
CA CYS A 70 2.06 19.82 -2.06
C CYS A 70 3.12 18.86 -1.49
N LEU A 71 2.76 18.02 -0.51
CA LEU A 71 3.63 17.00 0.06
C LEU A 71 2.82 15.73 0.34
N ALA A 72 3.32 14.59 -0.10
CA ALA A 72 2.76 13.29 0.19
C ALA A 72 3.87 12.27 0.44
N ILE A 73 3.59 11.23 1.22
CA ILE A 73 4.56 10.20 1.55
C ILE A 73 4.01 8.80 1.30
N GLN A 74 4.90 7.85 1.04
CA GLN A 74 4.57 6.44 0.87
C GLN A 74 5.66 5.56 1.46
N PHE A 75 5.27 4.60 2.29
CA PHE A 75 6.17 3.58 2.80
C PHE A 75 6.17 2.37 1.88
N LEU A 76 7.36 1.92 1.49
CA LEU A 76 7.58 0.67 0.79
C LEU A 76 8.40 -0.23 1.70
N TYR A 77 7.92 -1.45 1.95
CA TYR A 77 8.50 -2.38 2.90
C TYR A 77 8.42 -3.78 2.33
N SER A 78 9.49 -4.55 2.50
CA SER A 78 9.58 -5.96 2.15
C SER A 78 10.22 -6.68 3.33
N GLU A 79 9.47 -7.61 3.92
CA GLU A 79 9.98 -8.51 4.95
C GLU A 79 10.81 -9.61 4.28
N GLU A 80 12.13 -9.59 4.46
CA GLU A 80 13.08 -10.50 3.80
C GLU A 80 13.88 -11.30 4.85
N GLY A 81 13.19 -11.83 5.85
CA GLY A 81 13.83 -12.46 7.00
C GLY A 81 14.80 -11.47 7.66
N VAL A 82 16.07 -11.86 7.84
CA VAL A 82 17.12 -11.00 8.41
C VAL A 82 17.50 -9.79 7.54
N ASN A 83 17.12 -9.76 6.26
CA ASN A 83 17.49 -8.71 5.31
C ASN A 83 16.32 -7.79 4.98
N SER A 84 15.38 -7.58 5.90
CA SER A 84 14.24 -6.71 5.67
C SER A 84 14.67 -5.34 5.14
N LEU A 85 13.99 -4.88 4.08
CA LEU A 85 14.29 -3.63 3.37
C LEU A 85 13.08 -2.71 3.44
N GLY A 86 13.33 -1.42 3.62
CA GLY A 86 12.28 -0.42 3.57
C GLY A 86 12.77 0.90 2.98
N GLU A 87 11.86 1.63 2.35
CA GLU A 87 12.06 2.99 1.87
C GLU A 87 10.84 3.84 2.22
N LEU A 88 11.09 5.07 2.64
CA LEU A 88 10.09 6.13 2.66
C LEU A 88 10.28 6.99 1.42
N TRP A 89 9.20 7.17 0.67
CA TRP A 89 9.17 8.05 -0.49
C TRP A 89 8.43 9.32 -0.15
N VAL A 90 9.02 10.44 -0.54
CA VAL A 90 8.51 11.79 -0.28
C VAL A 90 8.26 12.46 -1.61
N HIS A 91 6.98 12.58 -1.97
CA HIS A 91 6.50 13.20 -3.19
C HIS A 91 6.17 14.67 -2.90
N TYR A 92 6.75 15.60 -3.65
CA TYR A 92 6.43 17.01 -3.46
C TYR A 92 6.57 17.86 -4.72
N LYS A 93 5.86 18.98 -4.73
CA LYS A 93 5.98 20.06 -5.72
C LYS A 93 6.52 21.31 -5.05
N ILE A 94 7.40 22.03 -5.72
CA ILE A 94 7.83 23.37 -5.28
C ILE A 94 7.12 24.45 -6.11
N VAL A 95 7.22 25.71 -5.68
CA VAL A 95 6.50 26.86 -6.30
C VAL A 95 6.72 26.99 -7.81
N THR A 96 7.86 26.56 -8.33
CA THR A 96 8.15 26.56 -9.78
C THR A 96 7.36 25.50 -10.57
N GLY A 97 6.57 24.67 -9.89
CA GLY A 97 5.84 23.54 -10.47
C GLY A 97 6.70 22.27 -10.63
N ASN A 98 8.00 22.35 -10.35
CA ASN A 98 8.88 21.19 -10.43
C ASN A 98 8.48 20.14 -9.41
N ARG A 99 8.35 18.90 -9.89
CA ARG A 99 8.01 17.72 -9.10
C ARG A 99 9.28 17.02 -8.66
N HIS A 100 9.27 16.53 -7.43
CA HIS A 100 10.39 15.86 -6.81
C HIS A 100 9.90 14.61 -6.08
N VAL A 101 10.72 13.56 -6.14
CA VAL A 101 10.54 12.35 -5.34
C VAL A 101 11.86 12.08 -4.61
N GLU A 102 11.86 12.29 -3.31
CA GLU A 102 12.99 11.96 -2.44
C GLU A 102 12.78 10.57 -1.85
N LYS A 103 13.85 9.77 -1.81
CA LYS A 103 13.82 8.41 -1.25
C LYS A 103 14.72 8.38 -0.03
N ILE A 104 14.15 7.95 1.08
CA ILE A 104 14.82 7.85 2.37
C ILE A 104 14.87 6.35 2.71
N PRO A 105 16.04 5.71 2.60
CA PRO A 105 16.22 4.33 3.05
C PRO A 105 15.88 4.17 4.54
N LEU A 106 15.30 3.02 4.87
CA LEU A 106 14.97 2.64 6.24
C LEU A 106 15.98 1.59 6.72
N LYS A 107 16.50 1.77 7.94
CA LYS A 107 17.36 0.82 8.65
C LYS A 107 16.65 0.30 9.91
N PHE A 108 17.03 -0.90 10.33
CA PHE A 108 16.41 -1.63 11.43
C PHE A 108 17.51 -2.09 12.39
N LYS A 109 17.41 -1.70 13.66
CA LYS A 109 18.48 -1.90 14.65
C LYS A 109 18.51 -3.31 15.23
N ASP A 110 17.33 -3.87 15.48
CA ASP A 110 17.13 -5.14 16.19
C ASP A 110 16.35 -6.16 15.33
N ALA A 111 16.62 -6.17 14.02
CA ALA A 111 15.92 -7.04 13.09
C ALA A 111 16.25 -8.52 13.33
N THR A 112 15.21 -9.30 13.57
CA THR A 112 15.20 -10.76 13.51
C THR A 112 14.40 -11.21 12.29
N GLU A 113 14.36 -12.50 11.99
CA GLU A 113 13.58 -13.02 10.86
C GLU A 113 12.09 -12.68 10.89
N SER A 114 11.52 -12.30 12.04
CA SER A 114 10.07 -12.10 12.22
C SER A 114 9.67 -10.76 12.85
N ARG A 115 10.64 -9.93 13.25
CA ARG A 115 10.41 -8.68 13.99
C ARG A 115 11.52 -7.69 13.70
N LEU A 116 11.16 -6.42 13.56
CA LEU A 116 12.12 -5.33 13.31
C LEU A 116 12.50 -4.55 14.58
N GLY A 117 11.84 -4.87 15.70
CA GLY A 117 11.90 -4.05 16.90
C GLY A 117 10.94 -2.87 16.81
N ASN A 118 10.91 -2.05 17.85
CA ASN A 118 10.02 -0.89 17.95
C ASN A 118 10.63 0.42 17.42
N THR A 119 11.74 0.33 16.67
CA THR A 119 12.45 1.48 16.12
C THR A 119 12.63 1.38 14.61
N LEU A 120 12.55 2.54 13.96
CA LEU A 120 12.73 2.71 12.52
C LEU A 120 13.74 3.82 12.30
N ILE A 121 14.84 3.54 11.60
CA ILE A 121 15.90 4.53 11.37
C ILE A 121 15.77 5.07 9.95
N PHE A 122 15.60 6.38 9.82
CA PHE A 122 15.57 7.06 8.54
C PHE A 122 17.00 7.48 8.18
N ASP A 123 17.52 7.01 7.05
CA ASP A 123 18.87 7.34 6.59
C ASP A 123 18.81 8.44 5.51
N PHE A 124 18.97 9.70 5.93
CA PHE A 124 18.92 10.83 5.03
C PHE A 124 20.25 11.06 4.30
N PRO A 125 20.25 11.47 3.01
CA PRO A 125 21.50 11.82 2.31
C PRO A 125 22.32 12.92 3.01
N LYS A 126 21.62 13.86 3.65
CA LYS A 126 22.15 14.98 4.44
C LYS A 126 21.25 15.16 5.67
N PRO A 127 21.76 15.74 6.77
CA PRO A 127 20.93 15.98 7.94
C PRO A 127 19.63 16.74 7.57
N PRO A 128 18.47 16.27 8.06
CA PRO A 128 17.16 16.70 7.56
C PRO A 128 16.84 18.16 7.93
N LYS A 129 17.26 18.59 9.12
CA LYS A 129 17.01 19.95 9.65
C LYS A 129 18.24 20.56 10.30
N THR A 130 18.26 21.88 10.37
CA THR A 130 19.23 22.65 11.16
C THR A 130 19.10 22.25 12.65
N GLY A 131 20.21 21.87 13.27
CA GLY A 131 20.23 21.35 14.65
C GLY A 131 20.23 19.82 14.76
N VAL A 132 19.83 19.11 13.70
CA VAL A 132 20.07 17.67 13.56
C VAL A 132 21.45 17.49 12.94
N THR A 133 22.36 16.83 13.65
CA THR A 133 23.74 16.60 13.20
C THR A 133 23.91 15.27 12.48
N SER A 134 23.09 14.28 12.83
CA SER A 134 23.10 12.96 12.22
C SER A 134 22.31 12.92 10.91
N LYS A 135 22.77 12.09 9.99
CA LYS A 135 22.00 11.68 8.80
C LYS A 135 20.97 10.60 9.13
N GLU A 136 21.26 9.82 10.16
CA GLU A 136 20.38 8.77 10.65
C GLU A 136 19.54 9.31 11.80
N VAL A 137 18.22 9.22 11.67
CA VAL A 137 17.28 9.60 12.72
C VAL A 137 16.47 8.39 13.15
N GLU A 138 16.55 8.07 14.43
CA GLU A 138 15.86 6.92 15.04
C GLU A 138 14.49 7.33 15.54
N PHE A 139 13.46 6.70 14.99
CA PHE A 139 12.07 6.89 15.37
C PHE A 139 11.55 5.70 16.18
N GLN A 140 10.94 5.96 17.33
CA GLN A 140 10.12 4.99 18.03
C GLN A 140 8.75 4.90 17.37
N VAL A 141 8.32 3.67 17.07
CA VAL A 141 7.01 3.40 16.48
C VAL A 141 5.99 3.18 17.57
N ARG A 142 4.92 3.98 17.53
CA ARG A 142 3.84 3.97 18.51
C ARG A 142 2.51 3.80 17.79
N GLN A 143 1.62 3.04 18.38
CA GLN A 143 0.22 2.94 17.96
C GLN A 143 -0.67 3.61 19.00
N HIS A 144 -1.61 4.41 18.54
CA HIS A 144 -2.65 4.98 19.37
C HIS A 144 -3.98 4.89 18.62
N ASN A 145 -4.95 4.15 19.15
CA ASN A 145 -6.21 3.88 18.45
C ASN A 145 -5.98 3.38 17.00
N SER A 146 -6.48 4.11 16.00
CA SER A 146 -6.42 3.85 14.55
C SER A 146 -5.29 4.59 13.82
N CYS A 147 -4.27 5.05 14.53
CA CYS A 147 -3.14 5.76 13.93
C CYS A 147 -1.80 5.32 14.49
N TYR A 148 -0.77 5.55 13.69
CA TYR A 148 0.62 5.35 14.05
C TYR A 148 1.31 6.69 14.23
N SER A 149 2.24 6.76 15.18
CA SER A 149 3.15 7.89 15.33
C SER A 149 4.59 7.42 15.41
N LEU A 150 5.46 8.17 14.75
CA LEU A 150 6.90 7.98 14.75
C LEU A 150 7.51 9.12 15.55
N LYS A 151 8.08 8.83 16.73
CA LYS A 151 8.72 9.85 17.58
C LYS A 151 10.23 9.72 17.56
N ALA A 152 10.92 10.81 17.25
CA ALA A 152 12.37 10.92 17.37
C ALA A 152 12.75 12.02 18.37
N THR A 153 13.82 11.79 19.11
CA THR A 153 14.46 12.81 19.95
C THR A 153 15.91 12.95 19.52
N THR A 154 16.33 14.13 19.08
CA THR A 154 17.70 14.38 18.61
C THR A 154 18.23 15.69 19.15
N ASN A 155 19.38 15.66 19.81
CA ASN A 155 20.03 16.83 20.40
C ASN A 155 19.10 17.69 21.31
N GLY A 156 18.19 17.04 22.04
CA GLY A 156 17.21 17.71 22.91
C GLY A 156 15.93 18.19 22.20
N ASN A 157 15.87 18.13 20.87
CA ASN A 157 14.66 18.43 20.10
C ASN A 157 13.81 17.17 19.90
N CYS A 158 12.49 17.33 19.96
CA CYS A 158 11.53 16.24 19.77
C CYS A 158 10.73 16.46 18.48
N PHE A 159 10.59 15.39 17.68
CA PHE A 159 9.86 15.40 16.41
C PHE A 159 8.90 14.21 16.34
N ILE A 160 7.68 14.44 15.85
CA ILE A 160 6.66 13.40 15.70
C ILE A 160 6.08 13.43 14.28
N ILE A 161 6.06 12.30 13.60
CA ILE A 161 5.32 12.11 12.35
C ILE A 161 4.09 11.26 12.66
N VAL A 162 2.91 11.75 12.31
CA VAL A 162 1.63 11.05 12.53
C VAL A 162 1.09 10.53 11.21
N LEU A 163 0.70 9.25 11.19
CA LEU A 163 0.08 8.57 10.06
C LEU A 163 -1.35 8.17 10.43
N LEU A 164 -2.34 8.83 9.82
CA LEU A 164 -3.75 8.47 9.99
C LEU A 164 -4.12 7.36 9.02
N THR A 165 -4.37 6.16 9.54
CA THR A 165 -4.74 5.00 8.71
C THR A 165 -6.25 4.83 8.52
N ASN A 166 -7.07 5.61 9.24
CA ASN A 166 -8.52 5.66 9.07
C ASN A 166 -8.98 7.09 8.73
N SER A 167 -9.87 7.21 7.73
CA SER A 167 -10.40 8.47 7.21
C SER A 167 -11.40 9.18 8.11
N ASP A 168 -11.91 8.48 9.14
CA ASP A 168 -12.95 8.97 10.04
C ASP A 168 -12.37 9.75 11.25
N ASP A 169 -11.06 9.62 11.51
CA ASP A 169 -10.38 10.33 12.59
C ASP A 169 -9.94 11.73 12.12
N SER A 170 -10.81 12.70 12.38
CA SER A 170 -10.64 14.09 11.92
C SER A 170 -9.49 14.89 12.56
N ARG A 171 -8.75 14.33 13.53
CA ARG A 171 -7.73 15.09 14.28
C ARG A 171 -6.50 14.23 14.58
N GLY A 172 -5.42 14.41 13.82
CA GLY A 172 -4.12 13.81 14.15
C GLY A 172 -3.55 14.20 15.51
N ASN A 173 -4.12 15.22 16.16
CA ASN A 173 -3.84 15.56 17.56
C ASN A 173 -4.28 14.45 18.53
N ASP A 174 -5.29 13.64 18.19
CA ASP A 174 -5.77 12.55 19.04
C ASP A 174 -4.84 11.33 19.00
N CYS A 175 -3.84 11.34 18.11
CA CYS A 175 -2.79 10.33 17.97
C CYS A 175 -1.54 10.63 18.78
N VAL A 176 -1.49 11.80 19.41
CA VAL A 176 -0.32 12.30 20.13
C VAL A 176 -0.74 12.80 21.51
N PRO A 177 -0.07 12.39 22.60
CA PRO A 177 -0.37 12.90 23.93
C PRO A 177 -0.27 14.44 24.00
N GLN A 178 -1.18 15.08 24.73
CA GLN A 178 -1.28 16.54 24.77
C GLN A 178 0.01 17.24 25.26
N GLY A 179 0.76 16.63 26.18
CA GLY A 179 2.06 17.15 26.61
C GLY A 179 3.08 17.19 25.47
N GLU A 180 3.11 16.16 24.63
CA GLU A 180 4.02 16.09 23.49
C GLU A 180 3.59 17.05 22.37
N LEU A 181 2.29 17.29 22.17
CA LEU A 181 1.80 18.31 21.24
C LEU A 181 2.32 19.72 21.57
N VAL A 182 2.58 20.00 22.86
CA VAL A 182 3.12 21.30 23.30
C VAL A 182 4.64 21.36 23.14
N GLU A 183 5.35 20.28 23.44
CA GLU A 183 6.83 20.28 23.48
C GLU A 183 7.49 19.91 22.15
N CYS A 184 6.89 19.00 21.38
CA CYS A 184 7.47 18.48 20.15
C CYS A 184 7.02 19.27 18.92
N GLU A 185 7.85 19.27 17.88
CA GLU A 185 7.41 19.55 16.52
C GLU A 185 6.68 18.33 15.98
N TYR A 186 5.64 18.52 15.16
CA TYR A 186 5.02 17.40 14.50
C TYR A 186 4.45 17.75 13.12
N GLU A 187 4.38 16.70 12.29
CA GLU A 187 3.77 16.69 10.98
C GLU A 187 2.70 15.60 10.93
N ASN A 188 1.54 15.94 10.39
CA ASN A 188 0.41 15.04 10.26
C ASN A 188 0.18 14.69 8.80
N TYR A 189 0.02 13.39 8.53
CA TYR A 189 -0.24 12.84 7.22
C TYR A 189 -1.50 11.98 7.26
N GLU A 190 -2.46 12.30 6.41
CA GLU A 190 -3.73 11.58 6.29
C GLU A 190 -3.70 10.64 5.10
N PHE A 191 -4.37 9.49 5.20
CA PHE A 191 -4.56 8.59 4.08
C PHE A 191 -5.05 9.33 2.82
N PHE A 192 -4.37 9.09 1.71
CA PHE A 192 -4.49 9.84 0.46
C PHE A 192 -5.91 9.86 -0.09
N LYS A 193 -6.51 11.05 -0.07
CA LYS A 193 -7.83 11.36 -0.65
C LYS A 193 -7.71 12.26 -1.88
N ASN A 194 -6.57 12.92 -2.11
CA ASN A 194 -6.50 14.06 -3.04
C ASN A 194 -5.30 14.02 -4.00
N PHE A 195 -5.56 14.28 -5.28
CA PHE A 195 -4.62 14.09 -6.40
C PHE A 195 -3.56 15.19 -6.57
N ASN A 196 -3.26 15.97 -5.52
CA ASN A 196 -2.54 17.23 -5.71
C ASN A 196 -1.04 17.03 -5.99
N CYS A 197 -0.42 16.00 -5.42
CA CYS A 197 1.00 15.71 -5.66
C CYS A 197 1.28 14.84 -6.87
N LEU A 198 0.46 13.82 -7.09
CA LEU A 198 0.57 12.94 -8.24
C LEU A 198 -0.64 13.18 -9.13
N GLU A 199 -0.40 13.75 -10.31
CA GLU A 199 -1.46 14.10 -11.26
C GLU A 199 -1.98 12.85 -11.96
N TYR A 200 -2.89 12.15 -11.30
CA TYR A 200 -3.59 11.01 -11.88
C TYR A 200 -4.72 11.46 -12.81
N GLU A 201 -4.87 10.75 -13.92
CA GLU A 201 -6.04 10.85 -14.80
C GLU A 201 -7.03 9.74 -14.50
N GLU A 202 -8.28 10.07 -14.21
CA GLU A 202 -9.33 9.04 -14.20
C GLU A 202 -9.68 8.67 -15.65
N VAL A 203 -9.47 7.40 -16.00
CA VAL A 203 -9.81 6.84 -17.30
C VAL A 203 -10.93 5.82 -17.12
N SER A 204 -11.96 5.94 -17.97
CA SER A 204 -13.09 5.03 -17.96
C SER A 204 -13.22 4.35 -19.32
N ASN A 205 -13.60 3.08 -19.31
CA ASN A 205 -13.94 2.39 -20.54
C ASN A 205 -15.36 2.81 -20.95
N SER A 206 -15.46 3.78 -21.87
CA SER A 206 -16.74 4.27 -22.38
C SER A 206 -17.41 3.31 -23.36
N ALA A 207 -16.67 2.32 -23.86
CA ALA A 207 -17.22 1.23 -24.64
C ALA A 207 -17.53 0.09 -23.64
N PRO A 208 -18.80 -0.31 -23.45
CA PRO A 208 -19.06 -1.57 -22.78
C PRO A 208 -18.37 -2.63 -23.64
N SER A 209 -17.28 -3.20 -23.15
CA SER A 209 -16.73 -4.39 -23.76
C SER A 209 -17.86 -5.40 -23.69
N GLU A 210 -18.45 -5.73 -24.85
CA GLU A 210 -19.36 -6.86 -25.03
C GLU A 210 -18.58 -8.16 -24.80
N VAL A 211 -17.94 -8.31 -23.66
CA VAL A 211 -17.82 -9.61 -23.05
C VAL A 211 -19.22 -9.85 -22.52
N LYS A 212 -20.05 -10.48 -23.37
CA LYS A 212 -21.12 -11.32 -22.84
C LYS A 212 -20.42 -12.15 -21.79
N GLU A 213 -20.65 -11.86 -20.50
CA GLU A 213 -20.44 -12.87 -19.47
C GLU A 213 -21.11 -14.09 -20.05
N ALA A 214 -20.31 -15.09 -20.43
CA ALA A 214 -20.83 -16.31 -20.96
C ALA A 214 -21.82 -16.75 -19.89
N THR A 215 -23.10 -16.72 -20.26
CA THR A 215 -24.23 -16.87 -19.33
C THR A 215 -24.36 -18.34 -18.91
N ALA A 216 -23.25 -19.08 -18.94
CA ALA A 216 -23.07 -20.30 -18.20
C ALA A 216 -22.94 -19.89 -16.73
N GLN A 217 -24.09 -19.81 -16.06
CA GLN A 217 -24.26 -19.64 -14.62
C GLN A 217 -23.00 -20.07 -13.83
N CYS A 218 -22.18 -19.08 -13.44
CA CYS A 218 -21.08 -19.26 -12.51
C CYS A 218 -21.66 -19.70 -11.17
N THR A 219 -21.82 -21.01 -10.97
CA THR A 219 -22.15 -21.57 -9.68
C THR A 219 -20.83 -21.76 -8.91
N PRO A 220 -20.71 -21.28 -7.65
CA PRO A 220 -19.44 -21.27 -6.90
C PRO A 220 -18.82 -22.66 -6.60
N ASN A 221 -19.46 -23.74 -7.03
CA ASN A 221 -19.25 -25.09 -6.51
C ASN A 221 -18.60 -26.07 -7.48
N ASN A 222 -17.89 -25.61 -8.52
CA ASN A 222 -17.00 -26.49 -9.28
C ASN A 222 -15.57 -26.42 -8.71
N ALA A 223 -15.42 -26.67 -7.41
CA ALA A 223 -14.13 -26.96 -6.82
C ALA A 223 -13.90 -28.48 -6.86
N PRO A 224 -12.75 -28.98 -7.31
CA PRO A 224 -12.13 -30.10 -6.64
C PRO A 224 -11.26 -29.51 -5.52
N ASP A 225 -11.83 -29.37 -4.32
CA ASP A 225 -10.99 -29.30 -3.12
C ASP A 225 -11.28 -30.55 -2.28
N ARG A 226 -10.22 -31.35 -2.11
CA ARG A 226 -10.07 -32.59 -1.34
C ARG A 226 -10.42 -33.90 -2.07
N ASP A 227 -9.40 -34.74 -2.15
CA ASP A 227 -9.22 -36.01 -2.86
C ASP A 227 -9.05 -35.93 -4.40
N PRO A 228 -7.95 -36.45 -4.98
CA PRO A 228 -7.91 -36.76 -6.39
C PRO A 228 -8.80 -38.00 -6.61
N LYS A 229 -10.12 -37.82 -6.54
CA LYS A 229 -11.03 -38.82 -7.08
C LYS A 229 -10.91 -38.74 -8.59
N ASN A 230 -10.05 -39.60 -9.14
CA ASN A 230 -9.96 -40.01 -10.55
C ASN A 230 -10.73 -39.07 -11.47
N VAL A 231 -10.13 -37.90 -11.74
CA VAL A 231 -10.45 -37.18 -12.98
C VAL A 231 -10.16 -38.22 -14.05
N LYS A 232 -11.19 -38.65 -14.78
CA LYS A 232 -10.96 -39.39 -16.02
C LYS A 232 -10.11 -38.46 -16.86
N GLU A 233 -8.83 -38.80 -16.89
CA GLU A 233 -7.80 -38.17 -17.68
C GLU A 233 -8.39 -38.01 -19.08
N ALA A 234 -8.77 -36.77 -19.42
CA ALA A 234 -9.07 -36.47 -20.80
C ALA A 234 -7.83 -36.91 -21.55
N THR A 235 -8.02 -37.76 -22.56
CA THR A 235 -6.98 -38.41 -23.34
C THR A 235 -6.31 -37.38 -24.26
N ALA A 236 -5.86 -36.27 -23.68
CA ALA A 236 -4.95 -35.33 -24.28
C ALA A 236 -3.56 -35.82 -23.90
N PRO A 237 -2.68 -36.08 -24.87
CA PRO A 237 -1.31 -36.47 -24.57
C PRO A 237 -0.69 -35.44 -23.63
N SER A 238 -0.14 -35.91 -22.52
CA SER A 238 0.70 -35.08 -21.65
C SER A 238 1.73 -34.37 -22.53
N PRO A 239 1.87 -33.05 -22.42
CA PRO A 239 2.93 -32.37 -23.16
C PRO A 239 4.27 -33.01 -22.79
N PRO A 240 5.24 -33.06 -23.72
CA PRO A 240 6.59 -33.51 -23.39
C PRO A 240 7.10 -32.74 -22.17
N ASP A 241 7.83 -33.43 -21.28
CA ASP A 241 8.22 -32.95 -19.94
C ASP A 241 8.87 -31.54 -19.92
N ASP A 242 9.41 -31.11 -21.06
CA ASP A 242 10.12 -29.83 -21.22
C ASP A 242 9.23 -28.65 -21.70
N THR A 243 7.95 -28.88 -22.01
CA THR A 243 7.05 -27.81 -22.51
C THR A 243 6.22 -27.23 -21.37
N PRO A 244 6.30 -25.90 -21.10
CA PRO A 244 5.44 -25.29 -20.10
C PRO A 244 3.97 -25.50 -20.47
N LEU A 245 3.12 -25.68 -19.46
CA LEU A 245 1.67 -25.80 -19.65
C LEU A 245 1.15 -24.59 -20.41
N ASP A 246 0.09 -24.77 -21.21
CA ASP A 246 -0.58 -23.64 -21.82
C ASP A 246 -1.06 -22.65 -20.75
N GLU A 247 -0.97 -21.35 -21.02
CA GLU A 247 -1.34 -20.30 -20.06
C GLU A 247 -2.83 -20.34 -19.67
N THR A 248 -3.68 -21.03 -20.41
CA THR A 248 -5.10 -21.22 -20.05
C THR A 248 -5.37 -22.59 -19.44
N ASN A 249 -4.33 -23.37 -19.14
CA ASN A 249 -4.47 -24.69 -18.55
C ASN A 249 -5.12 -24.64 -17.16
N LEU A 250 -6.09 -25.53 -16.92
CA LEU A 250 -6.87 -25.60 -15.68
C LEU A 250 -6.03 -25.84 -14.42
N LEU A 251 -4.84 -26.42 -14.53
CA LEU A 251 -3.94 -26.60 -13.39
C LEU A 251 -3.33 -25.28 -12.92
N LEU A 252 -3.26 -24.27 -13.80
CA LEU A 252 -2.67 -22.96 -13.50
C LEU A 252 -3.67 -21.98 -12.88
N GLN A 253 -4.98 -22.20 -13.04
CA GLN A 253 -6.02 -21.23 -12.67
C GLN A 253 -5.87 -20.64 -11.25
N ARG A 254 -5.42 -21.44 -10.27
CA ARG A 254 -5.20 -20.95 -8.90
C ARG A 254 -4.10 -19.87 -8.86
N TYR A 255 -3.06 -20.01 -9.66
CA TYR A 255 -1.97 -19.06 -9.75
C TYR A 255 -2.26 -17.87 -10.65
N GLN A 256 -3.49 -17.75 -11.15
CA GLN A 256 -3.86 -16.70 -12.10
C GLN A 256 -4.88 -15.73 -11.51
N ASP A 257 -5.17 -15.83 -10.21
CA ASP A 257 -6.09 -14.92 -9.52
C ASP A 257 -5.54 -13.48 -9.47
N PHE A 258 -6.04 -12.63 -10.37
CA PHE A 258 -5.54 -11.27 -10.60
C PHE A 258 -5.75 -10.37 -9.38
N PRO A 259 -6.94 -10.25 -8.78
CA PRO A 259 -7.11 -9.51 -7.54
C PRO A 259 -6.10 -9.93 -6.47
N LYS A 260 -5.93 -11.25 -6.24
CA LYS A 260 -4.98 -11.73 -5.22
C LYS A 260 -3.53 -11.46 -5.54
N GLY A 261 -3.15 -11.41 -6.81
CA GLY A 261 -1.82 -11.02 -7.22
C GLY A 261 -1.49 -9.55 -6.92
N LEU A 262 -2.52 -8.71 -6.78
CA LEU A 262 -2.39 -7.28 -6.52
C LEU A 262 -2.56 -6.89 -5.04
N LEU A 263 -3.02 -7.80 -4.16
CA LEU A 263 -3.35 -7.50 -2.75
C LEU A 263 -2.14 -7.11 -1.86
N PHE A 264 -0.92 -7.10 -2.40
CA PHE A 264 0.29 -6.63 -1.69
C PHE A 264 0.43 -5.12 -1.63
N GLY A 265 -0.62 -4.37 -1.97
CA GLY A 265 -0.63 -2.92 -1.97
C GLY A 265 -0.10 -2.35 -3.28
N SER A 266 1.22 -2.33 -3.46
CA SER A 266 1.87 -1.75 -4.66
C SER A 266 2.88 -2.69 -5.31
N LEU A 267 2.69 -2.97 -6.60
CA LEU A 267 3.64 -3.72 -7.42
C LEU A 267 4.40 -2.79 -8.36
N VAL A 268 5.68 -3.07 -8.58
CA VAL A 268 6.57 -2.32 -9.47
C VAL A 268 7.07 -3.16 -10.64
N LEU A 269 7.28 -2.54 -11.80
CA LEU A 269 7.76 -3.23 -12.99
C LEU A 269 9.24 -3.59 -12.86
N VAL A 270 9.58 -4.87 -13.03
CA VAL A 270 10.96 -5.37 -12.99
C VAL A 270 11.43 -5.82 -14.36
N TYR A 271 10.66 -6.67 -15.06
CA TYR A 271 10.99 -7.11 -16.42
C TYR A 271 9.91 -6.73 -17.40
N SER A 272 10.32 -6.34 -18.61
CA SER A 272 9.44 -6.16 -19.76
C SER A 272 10.00 -6.87 -20.98
N SER A 273 9.14 -7.52 -21.74
CA SER A 273 9.48 -8.12 -23.03
C SER A 273 9.54 -7.10 -24.17
N MET A 274 9.27 -5.81 -23.89
CA MET A 274 9.32 -4.72 -24.87
C MET A 274 10.34 -3.67 -24.43
N ALA A 275 11.40 -3.51 -25.23
CA ALA A 275 12.50 -2.61 -24.91
C ALA A 275 12.05 -1.16 -24.86
N ASP A 276 11.33 -0.71 -25.90
CA ASP A 276 10.93 0.68 -26.16
C ASP A 276 9.40 0.84 -26.11
N ASP A 277 8.80 0.60 -24.95
CA ASP A 277 7.38 0.85 -24.72
C ASP A 277 7.13 2.34 -24.36
N PRO A 278 6.38 3.11 -25.16
CA PRO A 278 6.10 4.52 -24.86
C PRO A 278 5.14 4.70 -23.67
N PHE A 279 4.45 3.64 -23.23
CA PHE A 279 3.45 3.66 -22.17
C PHE A 279 3.60 2.47 -21.21
N ARG A 280 4.78 2.36 -20.59
CA ARG A 280 5.04 1.39 -19.51
C ARG A 280 4.20 1.67 -18.28
N LEU A 281 3.65 0.61 -17.69
CA LEU A 281 3.09 0.65 -16.34
C LEU A 281 4.24 0.44 -15.36
N CYS A 282 4.67 1.47 -14.66
CA CYS A 282 5.83 1.42 -13.79
C CYS A 282 5.51 0.96 -12.37
N LYS A 283 4.31 1.27 -11.90
CA LYS A 283 3.80 0.83 -10.60
C LYS A 283 2.29 0.67 -10.66
N ILE A 284 1.76 -0.40 -10.10
CA ILE A 284 0.32 -0.65 -9.96
C ILE A 284 0.01 -0.71 -8.46
N THR A 285 -0.89 0.15 -8.00
CA THR A 285 -1.44 0.13 -6.64
C THR A 285 -2.90 -0.26 -6.71
N TYR A 286 -3.28 -1.28 -5.94
CA TYR A 286 -4.65 -1.80 -5.94
C TYR A 286 -5.43 -1.36 -4.71
N ARG A 287 -6.63 -0.82 -4.93
CA ARG A 287 -7.54 -0.37 -3.88
C ARG A 287 -8.89 -1.09 -4.03
N PRO A 288 -9.05 -2.27 -3.39
CA PRO A 288 -10.26 -3.09 -3.53
C PRO A 288 -11.51 -2.47 -2.89
N ASN A 289 -11.32 -1.63 -1.86
CA ASN A 289 -12.42 -1.09 -1.06
C ASN A 289 -12.93 0.27 -1.56
N GLU A 290 -12.37 0.80 -2.65
CA GLU A 290 -12.86 2.04 -3.25
C GLU A 290 -14.03 1.75 -4.20
N GLU A 291 -14.89 2.73 -4.44
CA GLU A 291 -15.85 2.63 -5.54
C GLU A 291 -15.11 2.72 -6.89
N PRO A 292 -15.51 1.94 -7.92
CA PRO A 292 -16.70 1.09 -7.95
C PRO A 292 -16.51 -0.28 -7.30
N GLN A 293 -17.45 -0.66 -6.44
CA GLN A 293 -17.55 -2.04 -5.94
C GLN A 293 -17.94 -3.03 -7.07
N PRO A 294 -17.55 -4.32 -7.00
CA PRO A 294 -16.96 -5.02 -5.86
C PRO A 294 -15.42 -5.08 -5.86
N ASP A 295 -14.78 -4.67 -6.96
CA ASP A 295 -13.36 -4.90 -7.20
C ASP A 295 -12.53 -3.59 -7.11
N GLY A 296 -13.14 -2.42 -7.04
CA GLY A 296 -12.47 -1.15 -6.74
C GLY A 296 -11.63 -0.56 -7.86
N LYS A 297 -10.47 0.02 -7.53
CA LYS A 297 -9.66 0.84 -8.45
C LYS A 297 -8.20 0.41 -8.53
N LEU A 298 -7.61 0.61 -9.71
CA LEU A 298 -6.16 0.57 -9.92
C LEU A 298 -5.63 1.99 -10.07
N TYR A 299 -4.55 2.29 -9.36
CA TYR A 299 -3.75 3.51 -9.49
C TYR A 299 -2.43 3.10 -10.12
N ILE A 300 -2.16 3.57 -11.33
CA ILE A 300 -1.04 3.09 -12.13
C ILE A 300 -0.14 4.26 -12.50
N LEU A 301 1.11 4.23 -12.07
CA LEU A 301 2.13 5.19 -12.53
C LEU A 301 2.62 4.74 -13.91
N THR A 302 2.73 5.68 -14.85
CA THR A 302 3.07 5.36 -16.24
C THR A 302 4.24 6.20 -16.75
N THR A 303 4.87 5.76 -17.85
CA THR A 303 5.84 6.57 -18.62
C THR A 303 5.21 7.58 -19.56
N GLY A 304 3.86 7.66 -19.59
CA GLY A 304 3.11 8.45 -20.56
C GLY A 304 3.62 9.89 -20.68
N THR A 305 3.71 10.38 -21.92
CA THR A 305 4.34 11.66 -22.27
C THR A 305 3.44 12.88 -22.07
N THR A 306 2.18 12.68 -21.68
CA THR A 306 1.28 13.76 -21.27
C THR A 306 1.60 14.18 -19.84
N GLN A 307 1.29 15.42 -19.46
CA GLN A 307 1.65 16.01 -18.14
C GLN A 307 1.13 15.22 -16.90
N LYS A 308 0.33 14.17 -17.09
CA LYS A 308 -0.26 13.32 -16.05
C LYS A 308 0.61 12.09 -15.79
N GLU A 309 0.93 11.86 -14.53
CA GLU A 309 1.97 10.93 -14.10
C GLU A 309 1.46 9.51 -13.88
N GLY A 310 0.14 9.37 -13.80
CA GLY A 310 -0.51 8.09 -13.64
C GLY A 310 -1.95 8.14 -14.12
N ILE A 311 -2.56 6.97 -14.12
CA ILE A 311 -3.95 6.75 -14.45
C ILE A 311 -4.65 6.08 -13.28
N VAL A 312 -5.92 6.40 -13.10
CA VAL A 312 -6.83 5.71 -12.21
C VAL A 312 -7.91 5.10 -13.06
N GLN A 313 -8.12 3.80 -12.92
CA GLN A 313 -9.19 3.09 -13.61
C GLN A 313 -9.97 2.22 -12.63
N ALA A 314 -11.25 2.00 -12.94
CA ALA A 314 -12.00 0.92 -12.33
C ALA A 314 -11.32 -0.42 -12.62
N PHE A 315 -11.29 -1.31 -11.64
CA PHE A 315 -10.78 -2.66 -11.79
C PHE A 315 -11.95 -3.62 -12.00
N ASN A 316 -12.04 -4.22 -13.19
CA ASN A 316 -13.07 -5.20 -13.52
C ASN A 316 -12.41 -6.52 -13.96
N PRO A 317 -12.00 -7.35 -13.00
CA PRO A 317 -11.40 -8.64 -13.28
C PRO A 317 -12.47 -9.69 -13.65
N HIS A 318 -12.13 -10.56 -14.61
CA HIS A 318 -12.98 -11.61 -15.16
C HIS A 318 -12.27 -12.97 -15.16
N HIS A 319 -13.05 -14.03 -15.12
CA HIS A 319 -12.54 -15.38 -15.34
C HIS A 319 -12.18 -15.61 -16.82
N VAL A 320 -11.40 -16.66 -17.04
CA VAL A 320 -11.14 -17.21 -18.39
C VAL A 320 -12.11 -18.37 -18.61
N ASP A 321 -12.59 -18.53 -19.83
CA ASP A 321 -13.55 -19.58 -20.17
C ASP A 321 -12.99 -20.97 -19.79
N GLY A 322 -13.84 -21.78 -19.15
CA GLY A 322 -13.45 -23.10 -18.63
C GLY A 322 -12.76 -23.09 -17.26
N HIS A 323 -12.31 -21.93 -16.75
CA HIS A 323 -11.77 -21.82 -15.39
C HIS A 323 -12.89 -21.75 -14.35
N ASN A 324 -12.56 -22.12 -13.11
CA ASN A 324 -13.45 -21.87 -11.99
C ASN A 324 -13.61 -20.35 -11.81
N CYS A 325 -14.87 -19.87 -11.73
CA CYS A 325 -15.19 -18.45 -11.63
C CYS A 325 -14.61 -17.75 -10.38
N ARG A 326 -14.16 -18.52 -9.37
CA ARG A 326 -13.39 -18.00 -8.23
C ARG A 326 -12.09 -17.33 -8.66
N TYR A 327 -11.47 -17.79 -9.74
CA TYR A 327 -10.18 -17.28 -10.21
C TYR A 327 -10.41 -16.31 -11.37
N LYS A 328 -10.37 -15.02 -11.05
CA LYS A 328 -10.48 -13.95 -12.05
C LYS A 328 -9.11 -13.72 -12.67
N ALA A 329 -8.86 -14.31 -13.84
CA ALA A 329 -7.54 -14.39 -14.45
C ALA A 329 -7.18 -13.29 -15.45
N ARG A 330 -8.11 -12.42 -15.81
CA ARG A 330 -7.88 -11.32 -16.76
C ARG A 330 -8.64 -10.06 -16.38
N ALA A 331 -8.14 -8.91 -16.80
CA ALA A 331 -8.84 -7.63 -16.70
C ALA A 331 -8.43 -6.74 -17.87
N GLU A 332 -9.24 -5.73 -18.17
CA GLU A 332 -8.86 -4.69 -19.10
C GLU A 332 -7.97 -3.64 -18.41
N ILE A 333 -6.81 -3.36 -19.00
CA ILE A 333 -5.87 -2.37 -18.50
C ILE A 333 -5.68 -1.31 -19.58
N TYR A 334 -5.80 -0.04 -19.19
CA TYR A 334 -5.59 1.08 -20.10
C TYR A 334 -4.11 1.24 -20.44
N ARG A 335 -3.81 1.34 -21.74
CA ARG A 335 -2.50 1.67 -22.28
C ARG A 335 -2.66 2.57 -23.49
N ASP A 336 -1.95 3.70 -23.50
CA ASP A 336 -1.80 4.55 -24.69
C ASP A 336 -3.12 4.82 -25.45
N GLY A 337 -4.12 5.38 -24.74
CA GLY A 337 -5.40 5.73 -25.36
C GLY A 337 -6.44 4.61 -25.45
N LYS A 338 -6.12 3.36 -25.10
CA LYS A 338 -7.03 2.21 -25.27
C LYS A 338 -6.95 1.19 -24.13
N PHE A 339 -8.07 0.53 -23.84
CA PHE A 339 -8.10 -0.63 -22.94
C PHE A 339 -7.71 -1.92 -23.66
N TYR A 340 -6.82 -2.70 -23.05
CA TYR A 340 -6.36 -3.99 -23.56
C TYR A 340 -6.59 -5.10 -22.54
N TRP A 341 -7.06 -6.25 -23.04
CA TRP A 341 -7.12 -7.47 -22.23
C TRP A 341 -5.74 -7.89 -21.78
N THR A 342 -5.56 -7.89 -20.46
CA THR A 342 -4.36 -8.34 -19.76
C THR A 342 -4.71 -9.55 -18.92
N LYS A 343 -3.95 -10.63 -19.07
CA LYS A 343 -4.12 -11.87 -18.28
C LYS A 343 -2.94 -12.09 -17.36
N VAL A 344 -3.20 -12.74 -16.23
CA VAL A 344 -2.14 -13.21 -15.32
C VAL A 344 -1.62 -14.54 -15.84
N ILE A 345 -0.32 -14.60 -16.13
CA ILE A 345 0.37 -15.87 -16.39
C ILE A 345 0.53 -16.61 -15.07
N TYR A 346 1.05 -15.91 -14.07
CA TYR A 346 1.34 -16.43 -12.75
C TYR A 346 1.40 -15.32 -11.72
N THR A 347 0.88 -15.58 -10.54
CA THR A 347 1.17 -14.86 -9.32
C THR A 347 1.45 -15.86 -8.20
N ASP A 348 2.42 -15.52 -7.37
CA ASP A 348 2.66 -16.24 -6.11
C ASP A 348 1.63 -15.85 -5.04
N ARG A 349 0.75 -14.88 -5.34
CA ARG A 349 -0.18 -14.25 -4.40
C ARG A 349 0.54 -13.78 -3.14
N LYS A 350 1.78 -13.31 -3.29
CA LYS A 350 2.58 -12.74 -2.19
C LYS A 350 3.42 -11.55 -2.61
N ARG A 351 4.16 -11.65 -3.70
CA ARG A 351 5.23 -10.69 -4.02
C ARG A 351 5.44 -10.51 -5.51
N CYS A 352 4.76 -11.26 -6.38
CA CYS A 352 4.92 -11.09 -7.80
C CYS A 352 3.65 -11.37 -8.59
N THR A 353 3.55 -10.73 -9.74
CA THR A 353 2.54 -11.02 -10.74
C THR A 353 3.18 -10.87 -12.12
N ILE A 354 3.02 -11.89 -12.96
CA ILE A 354 3.43 -11.87 -14.36
C ILE A 354 2.18 -11.64 -15.21
N LEU A 355 2.20 -10.56 -15.99
CA LEU A 355 1.10 -10.15 -16.83
C LEU A 355 1.45 -10.37 -18.30
N ARG A 356 0.44 -10.76 -19.08
CA ARG A 356 0.50 -10.81 -20.54
C ARG A 356 -0.61 -9.97 -21.14
N THR A 357 -0.26 -9.11 -22.08
CA THR A 357 -1.21 -8.26 -22.81
C THR A 357 -1.15 -8.60 -24.30
N PRO A 358 -1.89 -9.63 -24.77
CA PRO A 358 -1.81 -10.11 -26.16
C PRO A 358 -2.06 -9.01 -27.20
N GLY A 359 -3.06 -8.16 -26.96
CA GLY A 359 -3.44 -7.08 -27.86
C GLY A 359 -2.47 -5.89 -27.91
N TYR A 360 -1.45 -5.88 -27.04
CA TYR A 360 -0.43 -4.83 -26.97
C TYR A 360 0.95 -5.48 -27.15
N ASN A 361 1.32 -5.78 -28.41
CA ASN A 361 2.60 -6.42 -28.79
C ASN A 361 2.90 -7.75 -28.10
N ASN A 362 1.87 -8.50 -27.67
CA ASN A 362 2.03 -9.68 -26.83
C ASN A 362 2.93 -9.43 -25.60
N LEU A 363 2.88 -8.21 -25.06
CA LEU A 363 3.74 -7.73 -23.99
C LEU A 363 3.64 -8.65 -22.78
N CYS A 364 4.80 -9.09 -22.27
CA CYS A 364 4.92 -9.78 -21.01
C CYS A 364 5.76 -8.98 -20.01
N GLU A 365 5.19 -8.78 -18.82
CA GLU A 365 5.77 -7.97 -17.77
C GLU A 365 5.79 -8.76 -16.46
N LEU A 366 6.90 -8.66 -15.72
CA LEU A 366 7.00 -9.13 -14.34
C LEU A 366 6.92 -7.93 -13.42
N PHE A 367 5.93 -7.96 -12.54
CA PHE A 367 5.77 -7.01 -11.46
C PHE A 367 6.11 -7.67 -10.13
N THR A 368 6.72 -6.92 -9.22
CA THR A 368 7.02 -7.38 -7.86
C THR A 368 6.52 -6.41 -6.81
N GLY A 369 6.06 -6.91 -5.66
CA GLY A 369 5.84 -6.09 -4.47
C GLY A 369 7.18 -5.79 -3.79
N GLY A 370 7.42 -4.54 -3.40
CA GLY A 370 8.68 -4.12 -2.76
C GLY A 370 9.81 -3.75 -3.73
N HIS A 371 11.07 -3.89 -3.31
CA HIS A 371 12.26 -3.46 -4.06
C HIS A 371 12.53 -4.27 -5.34
N TYR A 372 13.23 -3.64 -6.27
CA TYR A 372 13.60 -4.11 -7.61
C TYR A 372 14.81 -5.08 -7.64
N THR A 373 15.36 -5.44 -6.49
CA THR A 373 16.68 -6.09 -6.43
C THR A 373 16.62 -7.54 -6.88
N ARG A 374 17.37 -7.79 -7.95
CA ARG A 374 17.61 -9.08 -8.59
C ARG A 374 17.97 -10.18 -7.57
N GLY A 375 17.25 -11.30 -7.66
CA GLY A 375 17.85 -12.63 -7.50
C GLY A 375 17.73 -13.35 -6.16
N GLY A 376 17.30 -12.72 -5.06
CA GLY A 376 17.29 -13.39 -3.75
C GLY A 376 16.16 -14.39 -3.54
N LEU A 377 14.90 -13.94 -3.63
CA LEU A 377 13.78 -14.69 -2.99
C LEU A 377 12.45 -14.69 -3.77
N ASN A 378 12.49 -14.40 -5.08
CA ASN A 378 11.36 -14.64 -6.00
C ASN A 378 11.78 -15.51 -7.19
N SER A 379 12.70 -16.46 -6.96
CA SER A 379 13.30 -17.30 -8.00
C SER A 379 12.25 -17.95 -8.90
N TYR A 380 11.09 -18.34 -8.35
CA TYR A 380 9.99 -18.90 -9.14
C TYR A 380 9.37 -17.90 -10.12
N CYS A 381 9.15 -16.64 -9.74
CA CYS A 381 8.56 -15.67 -10.66
C CYS A 381 9.52 -15.33 -11.81
N PHE A 382 10.82 -15.21 -11.51
CA PHE A 382 11.84 -15.01 -12.53
C PHE A 382 12.00 -16.24 -13.45
N PHE A 383 11.97 -17.44 -12.86
CA PHE A 383 12.00 -18.70 -13.60
C PHE A 383 10.77 -18.85 -14.49
N ILE A 384 9.57 -18.67 -13.95
CA ILE A 384 8.30 -18.74 -14.69
C ILE A 384 8.26 -17.67 -15.78
N TYR A 385 8.73 -16.45 -15.51
CA TYR A 385 8.87 -15.44 -16.55
C TYR A 385 9.76 -15.95 -17.68
N THR A 386 10.92 -16.53 -17.38
CA THR A 386 11.82 -17.07 -18.40
C THR A 386 11.14 -18.19 -19.21
N MET A 387 10.37 -19.06 -18.55
CA MET A 387 9.64 -20.16 -19.20
C MET A 387 8.55 -19.67 -20.17
N TYR A 388 7.76 -18.66 -19.76
CA TYR A 388 6.59 -18.21 -20.53
C TYR A 388 6.85 -16.97 -21.40
N CYS A 389 7.86 -16.19 -21.08
CA CYS A 389 8.15 -14.88 -21.67
C CYS A 389 9.54 -14.76 -22.26
N LYS A 390 10.41 -15.75 -22.04
CA LYS A 390 11.80 -15.78 -22.50
C LYS A 390 12.63 -14.69 -21.83
N GLU A 391 13.76 -14.34 -22.43
CA GLU A 391 14.64 -13.28 -21.95
C GLU A 391 13.93 -11.92 -22.01
N PRO A 392 13.96 -11.11 -20.93
CA PRO A 392 13.35 -9.79 -20.95
C PRO A 392 14.13 -8.85 -21.88
N ALA A 393 13.41 -8.03 -22.62
CA ALA A 393 14.02 -7.00 -23.47
C ALA A 393 14.59 -5.85 -22.66
N THR A 394 13.97 -5.52 -21.52
CA THR A 394 14.45 -4.51 -20.56
C THR A 394 14.26 -4.97 -19.13
N THR A 395 15.23 -4.63 -18.27
CA THR A 395 15.18 -4.82 -16.82
C THR A 395 15.22 -3.49 -16.10
N PHE A 396 14.41 -3.32 -15.06
CA PHE A 396 14.37 -2.16 -14.19
C PHE A 396 14.90 -2.55 -12.80
N THR A 397 15.81 -1.74 -12.28
CA THR A 397 16.48 -1.96 -10.98
C THR A 397 16.06 -0.95 -9.92
N LYS A 398 15.27 0.04 -10.30
CA LYS A 398 14.62 1.03 -9.43
C LYS A 398 13.46 1.69 -10.18
N LEU A 399 12.50 2.27 -9.46
CA LEU A 399 11.36 2.93 -10.12
C LEU A 399 11.81 4.05 -11.04
N GLY A 400 12.86 4.79 -10.69
CA GLY A 400 13.40 5.86 -11.52
C GLY A 400 13.90 5.41 -12.90
N ASP A 401 14.17 4.11 -13.08
CA ASP A 401 14.52 3.54 -14.38
C ASP A 401 13.28 3.46 -15.28
N CYS A 402 12.10 3.17 -14.70
CA CYS A 402 10.83 3.13 -15.42
C CYS A 402 10.15 4.49 -15.43
N TRP A 403 9.95 5.14 -14.28
CA TRP A 403 9.24 6.40 -14.09
C TRP A 403 10.24 7.53 -13.76
N PRO A 404 10.65 8.35 -14.76
CA PRO A 404 11.71 9.34 -14.59
C PRO A 404 11.54 10.38 -13.48
N PRO A 405 10.32 10.80 -13.06
CA PRO A 405 10.15 11.69 -11.90
C PRO A 405 10.75 11.13 -10.60
N ALA A 406 10.94 9.80 -10.49
CA ALA A 406 11.62 9.15 -9.38
C ALA A 406 13.14 8.96 -9.59
N ARG A 407 13.75 9.62 -10.58
CA ARG A 407 15.21 9.69 -10.71
C ARG A 407 15.77 10.53 -9.57
N GLN A 408 16.69 9.94 -8.83
CA GLN A 408 17.45 10.69 -7.84
C GLN A 408 18.26 11.77 -8.57
N PRO A 409 18.33 13.01 -8.06
CA PRO A 409 19.40 13.91 -8.45
C PRO A 409 20.72 13.18 -8.18
N ASN A 410 21.63 13.14 -9.16
CA ASN A 410 22.93 12.51 -8.96
C ASN A 410 23.57 13.02 -7.65
N PRO A 411 24.14 12.12 -6.82
CA PRO A 411 24.75 12.50 -5.55
C PRO A 411 25.88 13.54 -5.70
#